data_AF-A0AA38IT96-F1
#
_entry.id   AF-A0AA38IT96-F1
#
_cell.length_a   1.000
_cell.length_b   1.000
_cell.length_c   1.000
_cell.angle_alpha   90.00
_cell.angle_beta   90.00
_cell.angle_gamma   90.00
#
_symmetry.space_group_name_H-M   'P 1'
#
loop_
_entity.id
_entity.type
_entity.pdbx_description
1 polymer ?
#
loop_
_entity_poly.entity_id
_entity_poly.type
_entity_poly.pdbx_seq_one_letter_code
_entity_poly.pdbx_strand_id
1 'polypeptide(L)'
;MSDSEESRSSTPPCVIQAAASASNDILPQKSQQRYQFVYEKFITSRKDNRVTSFSENVLMAYFGTLSNSLKPSTLWSMLRSVISLKHDVDISKYLKLKTFLKRKSTGFKSIKAKVLNSEQIQLFIDKANDEKFLFTNVALIFGICGACRSHELKDLEIQDVQDLGSALFSLSNLMTFNSCQSFFLVSMTFSPR
;
A
#
# COMPACT_ATOMS: atom_id res chain seq x y z
N MET A 1 -5.06 51.03 -32.35
CA MET A 1 -5.77 50.78 -31.08
C MET A 1 -7.02 49.98 -31.45
N SER A 2 -7.13 48.69 -31.15
CA SER A 2 -6.69 47.99 -29.95
C SER A 2 -6.11 46.60 -30.25
N ASP A 3 -4.93 46.34 -29.68
CA ASP A 3 -4.33 45.02 -29.53
C ASP A 3 -4.95 44.34 -28.31
N SER A 4 -5.45 43.11 -28.49
CA SER A 4 -5.72 42.16 -27.41
C SER A 4 -5.24 40.79 -27.88
N GLU A 5 -3.91 40.66 -27.90
CA GLU A 5 -3.17 39.44 -28.21
C GLU A 5 -3.55 38.30 -27.26
N GLU A 6 -3.77 37.15 -27.87
CA GLU A 6 -4.05 35.87 -27.25
C GLU A 6 -2.90 35.46 -26.30
N SER A 7 -3.23 35.22 -25.03
CA SER A 7 -2.36 34.49 -24.10
C SER A 7 -2.25 33.02 -24.53
N ARG A 8 -1.50 32.73 -25.59
CA ARG A 8 -1.14 31.38 -26.03
C ARG A 8 -0.02 30.84 -25.14
N SER A 9 -0.31 29.78 -24.41
CA SER A 9 0.62 29.09 -23.50
C SER A 9 1.90 28.67 -24.23
N SER A 10 3.03 29.25 -23.83
CA SER A 10 4.36 29.09 -24.43
C SER A 10 5.09 27.82 -23.96
N THR A 11 4.47 26.64 -24.09
CA THR A 11 5.14 25.38 -23.73
C THR A 11 5.49 24.59 -25.00
N PRO A 12 6.79 24.36 -25.28
CA PRO A 12 7.22 23.59 -26.46
C PRO A 12 6.68 22.14 -26.44
N PRO A 13 6.36 21.55 -27.61
CA PRO A 13 5.82 20.18 -27.70
C PRO A 13 6.70 19.11 -27.03
N CYS A 14 8.03 19.24 -27.09
CA CYS A 14 8.96 18.32 -26.44
C CYS A 14 8.84 18.36 -24.91
N VAL A 15 8.58 19.54 -24.34
CA VAL A 15 8.37 19.73 -22.89
C VAL A 15 7.00 19.20 -22.47
N ILE A 16 5.96 19.36 -23.31
CA ILE A 16 4.62 18.78 -23.06
C ILE A 16 4.70 17.25 -23.04
N GLN A 17 5.42 16.64 -23.98
CA GLN A 17 5.59 15.20 -24.04
C GLN A 17 6.40 14.67 -22.84
N ALA A 18 7.50 15.34 -22.48
CA ALA A 18 8.27 15.00 -21.29
C ALA A 18 7.43 15.13 -20.00
N ALA A 19 6.61 16.18 -19.89
CA ALA A 19 5.71 16.40 -18.77
C ALA A 19 4.59 15.35 -18.71
N ALA A 20 4.04 14.93 -19.85
CA ALA A 20 3.03 13.87 -19.92
C ALA A 20 3.60 12.51 -19.52
N SER A 21 4.82 12.18 -19.95
CA SER A 21 5.54 10.99 -19.52
C SER A 21 5.83 11.01 -18.02
N ALA A 22 6.35 12.12 -17.50
CA ALA A 22 6.59 12.29 -16.06
C ALA A 22 5.28 12.26 -15.24
N SER A 23 4.17 12.69 -15.81
CA SER A 23 2.85 12.66 -15.16
C SER A 23 2.33 11.24 -14.94
N ASN A 24 2.72 10.29 -15.80
CA ASN A 24 2.34 8.88 -15.63
C ASN A 24 3.08 8.22 -14.45
N ASP A 25 4.27 8.72 -14.09
CA ASP A 25 5.09 8.24 -12.97
C ASP A 25 4.68 8.85 -11.61
N ILE A 26 3.72 9.80 -11.60
CA ILE A 26 3.24 10.44 -10.36
C ILE A 26 2.50 9.46 -9.44
N LEU A 27 1.83 8.45 -10.01
CA LEU A 27 1.14 7.44 -9.21
C LEU A 27 2.12 6.35 -8.73
N PRO A 28 1.98 5.82 -7.51
CA PRO A 28 2.90 4.79 -7.03
C PRO A 28 2.78 3.53 -7.90
N GLN A 29 3.87 3.17 -8.59
CA GLN A 29 3.93 2.11 -9.59
C GLN A 29 3.34 0.78 -9.08
N LYS A 30 3.69 0.37 -7.85
CA LYS A 30 3.19 -0.86 -7.20
C LYS A 30 1.68 -0.89 -6.97
N SER A 31 1.02 0.28 -6.91
CA SER A 31 -0.41 0.39 -6.59
C SER A 31 -1.24 1.09 -7.66
N GLN A 32 -0.65 1.44 -8.80
CA GLN A 32 -1.27 2.23 -9.86
C GLN A 32 -2.61 1.62 -10.33
N GLN A 33 -2.63 0.30 -10.56
CA GLN A 33 -3.85 -0.43 -10.94
C GLN A 33 -4.99 -0.24 -9.93
N ARG A 34 -4.67 -0.21 -8.63
CA ARG A 34 -5.66 -0.01 -7.57
C ARG A 34 -6.23 1.40 -7.58
N TYR A 35 -5.39 2.41 -7.82
CA TYR A 35 -5.83 3.80 -7.96
C TYR A 35 -6.75 3.97 -9.17
N GLN A 36 -6.37 3.36 -10.29
CA GLN A 36 -7.15 3.40 -11.53
C GLN A 36 -8.52 2.70 -11.37
N PHE A 37 -8.55 1.51 -10.78
CA PHE A 37 -9.79 0.77 -10.51
C PHE A 37 -10.76 1.55 -9.61
N VAL A 38 -10.23 2.18 -8.56
CA VAL A 38 -11.02 3.02 -7.65
C VAL A 38 -11.61 4.23 -8.39
N TYR A 39 -10.81 4.86 -9.25
CA TYR A 39 -11.26 5.97 -10.07
C TYR A 39 -12.33 5.55 -11.09
N GLU A 40 -12.16 4.41 -11.76
CA GLU A 40 -13.16 3.89 -12.69
C GLU A 40 -14.50 3.62 -12.02
N LYS A 41 -14.50 3.02 -10.82
CA LYS A 41 -15.72 2.85 -10.02
C LYS A 41 -16.43 4.18 -9.74
N PHE A 42 -15.67 5.23 -9.45
CA PHE A 42 -16.23 6.57 -9.25
C PHE A 42 -16.81 7.14 -10.55
N ILE A 43 -16.13 6.99 -11.69
CA ILE A 43 -16.62 7.45 -12.99
C ILE A 43 -17.90 6.71 -13.41
N THR A 44 -17.97 5.38 -13.21
CA THR A 44 -19.19 4.60 -13.48
C THR A 44 -20.34 5.11 -12.62
N SER A 45 -20.12 5.26 -11.31
CA SER A 45 -21.15 5.81 -10.41
C SER A 45 -21.62 7.20 -10.82
N ARG A 46 -20.74 8.05 -11.35
CA ARG A 46 -21.12 9.36 -11.88
C ARG A 46 -21.96 9.28 -13.15
N LYS A 47 -21.64 8.36 -14.06
CA LYS A 47 -22.43 8.11 -15.27
C LYS A 47 -23.84 7.64 -14.90
N ASP A 48 -23.95 6.71 -13.96
CA ASP A 48 -25.23 6.17 -13.49
C ASP A 48 -26.11 7.25 -12.86
N ASN A 49 -25.51 8.16 -12.10
CA ASN A 49 -26.21 9.31 -11.49
C ASN A 49 -26.39 10.50 -12.45
N ARG A 50 -25.95 10.40 -13.72
CA ARG A 50 -26.00 11.47 -14.74
C ARG A 50 -25.30 12.77 -14.32
N VAL A 51 -24.19 12.67 -13.59
CA VAL A 51 -23.44 13.82 -13.06
C VAL A 51 -22.09 13.98 -13.77
N THR A 52 -21.86 15.15 -14.35
CA THR A 52 -20.62 15.49 -15.10
C THR A 52 -19.63 16.35 -14.32
N SER A 53 -19.96 16.83 -13.12
CA SER A 53 -19.05 17.65 -12.29
C SER A 53 -18.27 16.83 -11.26
N PHE A 54 -17.11 17.36 -10.84
CA PHE A 54 -16.30 16.87 -9.71
C PHE A 54 -16.53 17.70 -8.44
N SER A 55 -17.70 18.32 -8.32
CA SER A 55 -17.98 19.25 -7.21
C SER A 55 -17.97 18.55 -5.85
N GLU A 56 -17.76 19.33 -4.79
CA GLU A 56 -17.74 18.84 -3.41
C GLU A 56 -19.00 18.03 -3.04
N ASN A 57 -20.17 18.46 -3.49
CA ASN A 57 -21.44 17.77 -3.23
C ASN A 57 -21.52 16.38 -3.87
N VAL A 58 -20.97 16.22 -5.07
CA VAL A 58 -20.95 14.94 -5.81
C VAL A 58 -20.06 13.95 -5.07
N LEU A 59 -18.89 14.39 -4.63
CA LEU A 59 -18.01 13.55 -3.82
C LEU A 59 -18.65 13.25 -2.47
N MET A 60 -19.28 14.21 -1.78
CA MET A 60 -19.98 13.92 -0.54
C MET A 60 -21.08 12.86 -0.71
N ALA A 61 -21.88 12.93 -1.78
CA ALA A 61 -22.92 11.94 -2.06
C ALA A 61 -22.30 10.55 -2.30
N TYR A 62 -21.25 10.48 -3.13
CA TYR A 62 -20.53 9.23 -3.41
C TYR A 62 -19.89 8.61 -2.16
N PHE A 63 -19.22 9.41 -1.33
CA PHE A 63 -18.67 8.94 -0.07
C PHE A 63 -19.78 8.61 0.95
N GLY A 64 -20.93 9.26 0.86
CA GLY A 64 -22.12 8.94 1.65
C GLY A 64 -22.55 7.49 1.47
N THR A 65 -22.70 7.04 0.21
CA THR A 65 -23.11 5.67 -0.12
C THR A 65 -22.03 4.64 0.25
N LEU A 66 -20.75 4.98 0.10
CA LEU A 66 -19.63 4.06 0.36
C LEU A 66 -19.12 4.03 1.80
N SER A 67 -19.46 5.04 2.62
CA SER A 67 -19.00 5.13 4.01
C SER A 67 -19.43 3.97 4.90
N ASN A 68 -20.44 3.20 4.46
CA ASN A 68 -20.95 2.05 5.21
C ASN A 68 -20.15 0.76 4.94
N SER A 69 -19.38 0.67 3.85
CA SER A 69 -18.70 -0.57 3.43
C SER A 69 -17.18 -0.44 3.31
N LEU A 70 -16.64 0.77 3.10
CA LEU A 70 -15.21 0.99 2.88
C LEU A 70 -14.66 2.09 3.79
N LYS A 71 -13.40 1.93 4.20
CA LYS A 71 -12.68 2.95 4.97
C LYS A 71 -12.57 4.23 4.12
N PRO A 72 -13.22 5.35 4.51
CA PRO A 72 -13.29 6.53 3.65
C PRO A 72 -11.93 7.19 3.39
N SER A 73 -10.98 7.08 4.33
CA SER A 73 -9.66 7.70 4.22
C SER A 73 -8.81 7.16 3.05
N THR A 74 -8.87 5.85 2.81
CA THR A 74 -8.07 5.19 1.75
C THR A 74 -8.66 5.49 0.38
N LEU A 75 -9.98 5.43 0.26
CA LEU A 75 -10.70 5.79 -0.96
C LEU A 75 -10.48 7.27 -1.32
N TRP A 76 -10.50 8.15 -0.31
CA TRP A 76 -10.20 9.57 -0.45
C TRP A 76 -8.82 9.85 -1.01
N SER A 77 -7.76 9.26 -0.44
CA SER A 77 -6.39 9.51 -0.91
C SER A 77 -6.18 9.06 -2.35
N MET A 78 -6.76 7.92 -2.72
CA MET A 78 -6.70 7.39 -4.08
C MET A 78 -7.43 8.28 -5.08
N LEU A 79 -8.69 8.63 -4.80
CA LEU A 79 -9.48 9.49 -5.69
C LEU A 79 -8.89 10.89 -5.81
N ARG A 80 -8.43 11.48 -4.70
CA ARG A 80 -7.77 12.80 -4.73
C ARG A 80 -6.59 12.83 -5.68
N SER A 81 -5.73 11.82 -5.63
CA SER A 81 -4.53 11.78 -6.46
C SER A 81 -4.89 11.64 -7.94
N VAL A 82 -5.82 10.73 -8.28
CA VAL A 82 -6.19 10.50 -9.69
C VAL A 82 -7.03 11.64 -10.28
N ILE A 83 -7.94 12.23 -9.51
CA ILE A 83 -8.78 13.34 -9.98
C ILE A 83 -7.93 14.59 -10.23
N SER A 84 -7.00 14.90 -9.31
CA SER A 84 -6.07 16.01 -9.49
C SER A 84 -5.20 15.81 -10.72
N LEU A 85 -4.74 14.58 -10.98
CA LEU A 85 -3.89 14.28 -12.13
C LEU A 85 -4.63 14.33 -13.47
N LYS A 86 -5.87 13.81 -13.54
CA LYS A 86 -6.60 13.63 -14.81
C LYS A 86 -7.48 14.79 -15.22
N HIS A 87 -7.97 15.57 -14.25
CA HIS A 87 -8.97 16.63 -14.49
C HIS A 87 -8.52 18.00 -14.01
N ASP A 88 -7.31 18.11 -13.46
CA ASP A 88 -6.78 19.34 -12.85
C ASP A 88 -7.72 19.93 -11.78
N VAL A 89 -8.50 19.06 -11.12
CA VAL A 89 -9.42 19.45 -10.05
C VAL A 89 -8.77 19.18 -8.71
N ASP A 90 -8.38 20.25 -8.02
CA ASP A 90 -7.88 20.16 -6.65
C ASP A 90 -9.03 19.99 -5.64
N ILE A 91 -9.50 18.75 -5.49
CA ILE A 91 -10.50 18.40 -4.49
C ILE A 91 -9.99 18.55 -3.06
N SER A 92 -8.68 18.78 -2.85
CA SER A 92 -8.15 19.01 -1.51
C SER A 92 -8.69 20.28 -0.86
N LYS A 93 -9.22 21.22 -1.64
CA LYS A 93 -9.81 22.45 -1.13
C LYS A 93 -11.20 22.24 -0.52
N TYR A 94 -11.79 21.04 -0.65
CA TYR A 94 -13.14 20.71 -0.21
C TYR A 94 -13.19 20.48 1.32
N LEU A 95 -13.45 21.56 2.05
CA LEU A 95 -13.47 21.57 3.52
C LEU A 95 -14.65 20.79 4.12
N LYS A 96 -15.85 20.88 3.53
CA LYS A 96 -17.03 20.14 3.99
C LYS A 96 -16.82 18.66 3.81
N LEU A 97 -16.26 18.24 2.66
CA LEU A 97 -15.92 16.85 2.39
C LEU A 97 -14.86 16.32 3.35
N LYS A 98 -13.77 17.06 3.59
CA LYS A 98 -12.76 16.67 4.59
C LYS A 98 -13.38 16.47 5.98
N THR A 99 -14.25 17.39 6.39
CA THR A 99 -14.93 17.34 7.69
C THR A 99 -15.87 16.14 7.77
N PHE A 100 -16.63 15.88 6.70
CA PHE A 100 -17.50 14.71 6.57
C PHE A 100 -16.70 13.39 6.69
N LEU A 101 -15.59 13.27 5.94
CA LEU A 101 -14.73 12.08 5.97
C LEU A 101 -14.09 11.88 7.34
N LYS A 102 -13.64 12.95 8.00
CA LYS A 102 -13.11 12.88 9.38
C LYS A 102 -14.15 12.31 10.33
N ARG A 103 -15.37 12.85 10.34
CA ARG A 103 -16.47 12.37 11.20
C ARG A 103 -16.81 10.91 10.92
N LYS A 104 -16.84 10.49 9.65
CA LYS A 104 -17.08 9.09 9.26
C LYS A 104 -15.92 8.15 9.61
N SER A 105 -14.71 8.69 9.78
CA SER A 105 -13.55 7.90 10.21
C SER A 105 -13.41 7.79 11.73
N THR A 106 -14.07 8.67 12.49
CA THR A 106 -14.06 8.65 13.96
C THR A 106 -14.67 7.34 14.46
N GLY A 107 -13.93 6.60 15.29
CA GLY A 107 -14.37 5.30 15.81
C GLY A 107 -14.10 4.11 14.87
N PHE A 108 -13.57 4.32 13.67
CA PHE A 108 -13.14 3.22 12.80
C PHE A 108 -11.99 2.46 13.44
N LYS A 109 -12.26 1.24 13.92
CA LYS A 109 -11.24 0.33 14.43
C LYS A 109 -10.64 -0.41 13.24
N SER A 110 -9.36 -0.18 12.97
CA SER A 110 -8.64 -0.95 11.95
C SER A 110 -8.70 -2.43 12.28
N ILE A 111 -9.11 -3.26 11.32
CA ILE A 111 -8.95 -4.71 11.43
C ILE A 111 -7.44 -4.98 11.43
N LYS A 112 -6.95 -5.49 12.55
CA LYS A 112 -5.57 -5.98 12.66
C LYS A 112 -5.59 -7.49 12.44
N ALA A 113 -4.52 -8.02 11.85
CA ALA A 113 -4.31 -9.46 11.82
C ALA A 113 -4.32 -10.02 13.25
N LYS A 114 -4.78 -11.26 13.41
CA LYS A 114 -4.73 -11.96 14.69
C LYS A 114 -3.26 -12.05 15.12
N VAL A 115 -2.94 -11.52 16.30
CA VAL A 115 -1.60 -11.64 16.87
C VAL A 115 -1.50 -13.04 17.48
N LEU A 116 -0.50 -13.80 17.04
CA LEU A 116 -0.18 -15.10 17.62
C LEU A 116 0.57 -14.89 18.94
N ASN A 117 0.27 -15.70 19.95
CA ASN A 117 1.02 -15.69 21.20
C ASN A 117 2.23 -16.63 21.12
N SER A 118 3.16 -16.52 22.07
CA SER A 118 4.38 -17.33 22.10
C SER A 118 4.09 -18.83 22.17
N GLU A 119 3.06 -19.24 22.93
CA GLU A 119 2.65 -20.64 23.05
C GLU A 119 2.13 -21.23 21.74
N GLN A 120 1.34 -20.47 20.99
CA GLN A 120 0.83 -20.86 19.67
C GLN A 120 1.95 -20.98 18.65
N ILE A 121 2.94 -20.10 18.72
CA ILE A 121 4.12 -20.13 17.85
C ILE A 121 4.95 -21.38 18.15
N GLN A 122 5.28 -21.63 19.42
CA GLN A 122 6.02 -22.82 19.83
C GLN A 122 5.28 -24.10 19.48
N LEU A 123 3.98 -24.16 19.78
CA LEU A 123 3.14 -25.30 19.42
C LEU A 123 3.15 -25.59 17.92
N PHE A 124 3.15 -24.54 17.09
CA PHE A 124 3.22 -24.69 15.64
C PHE A 124 4.60 -25.19 15.20
N ILE A 125 5.68 -24.61 15.71
CA ILE A 125 7.05 -25.04 15.40
C ILE A 125 7.29 -26.50 15.80
N ASP A 126 6.83 -26.91 16.99
CA ASP A 126 7.13 -28.24 17.54
C ASP A 126 6.25 -29.36 16.97
N LYS A 127 4.99 -29.05 16.63
CA LYS A 127 3.97 -30.08 16.31
C LYS A 127 3.42 -30.01 14.89
N ALA A 128 3.73 -28.98 14.10
CA ALA A 128 3.26 -28.95 12.72
C ALA A 128 3.87 -30.08 11.89
N ASN A 129 3.09 -30.65 10.98
CA ASN A 129 3.58 -31.67 10.06
C ASN A 129 4.50 -31.04 9.00
N ASP A 130 5.74 -31.49 8.94
CA ASP A 130 6.76 -31.00 8.01
C ASP A 130 6.36 -31.16 6.54
N GLU A 131 5.69 -32.25 6.16
CA GLU A 131 5.25 -32.46 4.77
C GLU A 131 4.35 -31.34 4.25
N LYS A 132 3.59 -30.70 5.15
CA LYS A 132 2.65 -29.64 4.82
C LYS A 132 3.13 -28.25 5.19
N PHE A 133 3.90 -28.12 6.27
CA PHE A 133 4.18 -26.83 6.91
C PHE A 133 5.66 -26.51 7.05
N LEU A 134 6.58 -27.34 6.58
CA LEU A 134 8.03 -27.08 6.68
C LEU A 134 8.40 -25.68 6.16
N PHE A 135 7.95 -25.31 4.96
CA PHE A 135 8.22 -23.99 4.40
C PHE A 135 7.65 -22.86 5.27
N THR A 136 6.42 -23.02 5.77
CA THR A 136 5.76 -22.02 6.63
C THR A 136 6.45 -21.90 7.98
N ASN A 137 6.92 -23.01 8.56
CA ASN A 137 7.71 -23.04 9.79
C ASN A 137 9.02 -22.27 9.61
N VAL A 138 9.75 -22.56 8.53
CA VAL A 138 10.99 -21.84 8.20
C VAL A 138 10.69 -20.35 8.01
N ALA A 139 9.73 -19.98 7.17
CA ALA A 139 9.36 -18.58 6.95
C ALA A 139 8.90 -17.86 8.22
N LEU A 140 8.21 -18.55 9.13
CA LEU A 140 7.80 -18.01 10.44
C LEU A 140 9.02 -17.70 11.32
N ILE A 141 9.98 -18.62 11.39
CA ILE A 141 11.24 -18.42 12.13
C ILE A 141 11.98 -17.20 11.57
N PHE A 142 12.22 -17.16 10.26
CA PHE A 142 12.85 -16.01 9.60
C PHE A 142 12.08 -14.70 9.81
N GLY A 143 10.75 -14.75 9.80
CA GLY A 143 9.90 -13.58 10.05
C GLY A 143 9.98 -13.05 11.48
N ILE A 144 9.93 -13.93 12.49
CA ILE A 144 9.96 -13.55 13.91
C ILE A 144 11.37 -13.12 14.31
N CYS A 145 12.36 -13.95 14.00
CA CYS A 145 13.75 -13.67 14.26
C CYS A 145 14.14 -12.40 13.51
N GLY A 146 14.08 -12.41 12.18
CA GLY A 146 14.50 -11.32 11.29
C GLY A 146 13.72 -10.02 11.40
N ALA A 147 12.58 -10.02 12.11
CA ALA A 147 11.55 -8.99 12.02
C ALA A 147 11.17 -8.68 10.55
N CYS A 148 11.25 -9.71 9.68
CA CYS A 148 11.11 -9.54 8.24
C CYS A 148 9.65 -9.27 7.85
N ARG A 149 9.43 -8.28 6.98
CA ARG A 149 8.14 -8.08 6.31
C ARG A 149 7.94 -9.13 5.22
N SER A 150 6.68 -9.33 4.80
CA SER A 150 6.36 -10.34 3.78
C SER A 150 7.07 -10.16 2.43
N HIS A 151 7.40 -8.92 2.05
CA HIS A 151 8.16 -8.68 0.81
C HIS A 151 9.65 -8.98 0.98
N GLU A 152 10.22 -8.65 2.14
CA GLU A 152 11.59 -9.01 2.53
C GLU A 152 11.77 -10.54 2.54
N LEU A 153 10.79 -11.30 3.05
CA LEU A 153 10.80 -12.77 2.99
C LEU A 153 10.67 -13.33 1.57
N LYS A 154 9.95 -12.64 0.68
CA LYS A 154 9.74 -13.07 -0.71
C LYS A 154 11.01 -12.89 -1.53
N ASP A 155 11.71 -11.80 -1.30
CA ASP A 155 12.88 -11.40 -2.06
C ASP A 155 14.18 -11.97 -1.45
N LEU A 156 14.07 -12.86 -0.44
CA LEU A 156 15.19 -13.51 0.22
C LEU A 156 15.86 -14.54 -0.69
N GLU A 157 17.17 -14.42 -0.88
CA GLU A 157 17.97 -15.34 -1.69
C GLU A 157 18.93 -16.18 -0.83
N ILE A 158 19.41 -17.31 -1.39
CA ILE A 158 20.33 -18.22 -0.69
C ILE A 158 21.62 -17.49 -0.27
N GLN A 159 22.09 -16.56 -1.11
CA GLN A 159 23.29 -15.75 -0.84
C GLN A 159 23.15 -14.81 0.36
N ASP A 160 21.92 -14.51 0.78
CA ASP A 160 21.66 -13.66 1.93
C ASP A 160 21.75 -14.41 3.26
N VAL A 161 21.84 -15.75 3.21
CA VAL A 161 21.95 -16.63 4.37
C VAL A 161 23.41 -17.05 4.54
N GLN A 162 24.03 -16.58 5.62
CA GLN A 162 25.38 -17.00 5.99
C GLN A 162 25.33 -18.01 7.13
N ASP A 163 25.96 -19.17 6.92
CA ASP A 163 26.20 -20.15 7.99
C ASP A 163 27.44 -19.70 8.79
N LEU A 164 27.21 -19.32 10.04
CA LEU A 164 28.27 -18.91 10.97
C LEU A 164 28.75 -20.09 11.84
N GLY A 165 28.32 -21.32 11.53
CA GLY A 165 28.59 -22.52 12.31
C GLY A 165 27.74 -22.61 13.58
N SER A 166 27.68 -23.80 14.18
CA SER A 166 26.96 -24.06 15.46
C SER A 166 25.52 -23.53 15.49
N ALA A 167 24.84 -23.62 14.34
CA ALA A 167 23.43 -23.26 14.16
C ALA A 167 23.11 -21.75 14.24
N LEU A 168 24.10 -20.90 13.95
CA LEU A 168 23.93 -19.46 13.75
C LEU A 168 23.76 -19.16 12.26
N PHE A 169 22.65 -18.50 11.91
CA PHE A 169 22.44 -17.95 10.57
C PHE A 169 22.40 -16.42 10.64
N SER A 170 23.11 -15.76 9.74
CA SER A 170 23.06 -14.30 9.57
C SER A 170 22.34 -13.95 8.27
N LEU A 171 21.45 -12.95 8.35
CA LEU A 171 20.78 -12.33 7.20
C LEU A 171 21.49 -11.02 6.88
N SER A 172 22.51 -11.07 6.02
CA SER A 172 23.44 -9.95 5.82
C SER A 172 22.90 -8.82 4.94
N ASN A 173 21.86 -9.07 4.13
CA ASN A 173 21.39 -8.14 3.09
C ASN A 173 19.94 -7.67 3.22
N LEU A 174 19.22 -8.09 4.25
CA LEU A 174 17.90 -7.53 4.51
C LEU A 174 18.11 -6.12 5.08
N MET A 175 18.00 -5.10 4.22
CA MET A 175 17.76 -3.72 4.61
C MET A 175 16.41 -3.63 5.33
N THR A 176 16.36 -4.15 6.55
CA THR A 176 15.27 -3.88 7.46
C THR A 176 15.27 -2.36 7.68
N PHE A 177 14.09 -1.75 7.51
CA PHE A 177 13.89 -0.30 7.76
C PHE A 177 14.30 0.13 9.19
N ASN A 178 14.58 -0.84 10.07
CA ASN A 178 15.28 -0.66 11.33
C ASN A 178 16.71 -1.18 11.11
N SER A 179 17.73 -0.32 11.16
CA SER A 179 19.16 -0.61 10.91
C SER A 179 19.84 -1.67 11.81
N CYS A 180 19.14 -2.74 12.19
CA CYS A 180 19.66 -3.82 13.00
C CYS A 180 19.90 -5.05 12.11
N GLN A 181 21.16 -5.27 11.73
CA GLN A 181 21.60 -6.62 11.37
C GLN A 181 21.24 -7.53 12.55
N SER A 182 20.35 -8.47 12.29
CA SER A 182 19.86 -9.33 13.34
C SER A 182 20.52 -10.70 13.17
N PHE A 183 21.35 -11.06 14.15
CA PHE A 183 22.00 -12.36 14.24
C PHE A 183 21.05 -13.34 14.93
N PHE A 184 20.90 -14.55 14.40
CA PHE A 184 20.00 -15.54 14.99
C PHE A 184 20.70 -16.83 15.35
N LEU A 185 20.56 -17.21 16.62
CA LEU A 185 20.77 -18.57 17.09
C LEU A 185 19.51 -19.37 16.73
N VAL A 186 19.63 -20.24 15.74
CA VAL A 186 18.64 -21.29 15.50
C VAL A 186 19.17 -22.52 16.22
N SER A 187 18.94 -22.63 17.53
CA SER A 187 19.24 -23.89 18.24
C SER A 187 18.20 -24.95 17.85
N MET A 188 18.30 -25.49 16.63
CA MET A 188 17.59 -26.69 16.24
C MET A 188 18.31 -27.86 16.90
N THR A 189 17.87 -28.23 18.10
CA THR A 189 18.13 -29.59 18.58
C THR A 189 17.28 -30.50 17.69
N PHE A 190 17.86 -30.91 16.56
CA PHE A 190 17.28 -31.94 15.71
C PHE A 190 17.38 -33.25 16.50
N SER A 191 16.33 -33.55 17.27
CA SER A 191 16.18 -34.90 17.81
C SER A 191 15.87 -35.80 16.61
N PRO A 192 16.73 -36.78 16.29
CA PRO A 192 16.39 -37.75 15.26
C PRO A 192 15.10 -38.46 15.71
N ARG A 193 14.07 -38.42 14.86
CA ARG A 193 12.93 -39.33 14.96
C ARG A 193 13.21 -40.53 14.07
#